data_AF-A0A839P4H6-F1
#
_entry.id   AF-A0A839P4H6-F1
#
_cell.length_a   1.000
_cell.length_b   1.000
_cell.length_c   1.000
_cell.angle_alpha   90.00
_cell.angle_beta   90.00
_cell.angle_gamma   90.00
#
_symmetry.space_group_name_H-M   'P 1'
#
loop_
_entity.id
_entity.type
_entity.pdbx_description
1 polymer ?
#
loop_
_entity_poly.entity_id
_entity_poly.type
_entity_poly.pdbx_seq_one_letter_code
_entity_poly.pdbx_strand_id
1 'polypeptide(L)' 'MNYHPELPASGFVTPQWVKRRYSISNSTMYSWLAQDYLPKTYRVGPRAVRFRVEDIREFEAKLLSAGKEG' A
#
# COMPACT_ATOMS: atom_id res chain seq x y z
N MET A 1 10.78 -12.70 9.92
CA MET A 1 9.90 -12.30 8.81
C MET A 1 10.75 -11.62 7.75
N ASN A 2 11.00 -12.29 6.63
CA ASN A 2 11.79 -11.74 5.52
C ASN A 2 11.04 -10.55 4.92
N TYR A 3 11.55 -9.34 5.15
CA TYR A 3 11.06 -8.14 4.48
C TYR A 3 11.74 -8.06 3.12
N HIS A 4 10.95 -8.24 2.06
CA HIS A 4 11.40 -7.94 0.71
C HIS A 4 11.15 -6.45 0.45
N PRO A 5 12.18 -5.61 0.26
CA PRO A 5 12.01 -4.18 -0.01
C PRO A 5 11.37 -3.92 -1.38
N GLU A 6 11.45 -4.90 -2.27
CA GLU A 6 10.84 -4.88 -3.59
C GLU A 6 9.36 -5.26 -3.53
N LEU A 7 8.57 -4.54 -4.33
CA LEU A 7 7.18 -4.91 -4.59
C LEU A 7 7.22 -6.14 -5.52
N PRO A 8 6.59 -7.27 -5.16
CA PRO A 8 6.55 -8.45 -6.03
C PRO A 8 5.85 -8.14 -7.35
N ALA A 9 6.09 -8.92 -8.40
CA ALA A 9 5.54 -8.65 -9.74
C ALA A 9 3.99 -8.75 -9.79
N SER A 10 3.39 -9.62 -8.98
CA SER A 10 1.94 -9.77 -8.85
C SER A 10 1.58 -10.37 -7.49
N GLY A 11 0.30 -10.29 -7.12
CA GLY A 11 -0.26 -10.87 -5.90
C GLY A 11 -0.58 -9.84 -4.84
N PHE A 12 -0.24 -10.16 -3.58
CA PHE A 12 -0.70 -9.40 -2.42
C PHE A 12 0.42 -9.09 -1.43
N VAL A 13 0.44 -7.86 -0.93
CA VAL A 13 1.33 -7.41 0.14
C VAL A 13 0.57 -7.17 1.43
N THR A 14 1.27 -7.28 2.56
CA THR A 14 0.67 -7.08 3.88
C THR A 14 0.66 -5.58 4.25
N PRO A 15 -0.23 -5.14 5.15
CA PRO A 15 -0.20 -3.79 5.69
C PRO A 15 1.15 -3.44 6.35
N GLN A 16 1.86 -4.43 6.89
CA GLN A 16 3.19 -4.18 7.46
C GLN A 16 4.22 -3.80 6.39
N TRP A 17 4.12 -4.38 5.19
CA TRP A 17 4.97 -4.02 4.06
C TRP A 17 4.72 -2.57 3.63
N VAL A 18 3.44 -2.19 3.46
CA VAL A 18 3.02 -0.82 3.08
C VAL A 18 3.52 0.20 4.09
N LYS A 19 3.36 -0.07 5.39
CA LYS A 19 3.86 0.81 6.45
C LYS A 19 5.37 1.04 6.37
N ARG A 20 6.15 0.00 6.08
CA ARG A 20 7.60 0.12 5.91
C ARG A 20 7.97 0.85 4.63
N ARG A 21 7.28 0.57 3.52
CA ARG A 21 7.52 1.18 2.21
C ARG A 21 7.34 2.70 2.24
N TYR A 22 6.25 3.17 2.86
CA TYR A 22 5.96 4.60 2.97
C TYR A 22 6.49 5.23 4.27
N SER A 23 7.19 4.46 5.11
CA SER A 23 7.65 4.88 6.43
C SER A 23 6.55 5.53 7.29
N ILE A 24 5.35 4.94 7.29
CA ILE A 24 4.17 5.43 8.00
C ILE A 24 3.77 4.54 9.18
N SER A 25 3.16 5.17 10.18
CA SER A 25 2.55 4.49 11.31
C SER A 25 1.24 3.79 10.94
N ASN A 26 0.83 2.85 11.80
CA ASN A 26 -0.43 2.12 11.62
C ASN A 26 -1.64 3.05 11.58
N SER A 27 -1.70 4.03 12.48
CA SER A 27 -2.77 5.03 12.53
C SER A 27 -2.83 5.89 11.26
N THR A 28 -1.67 6.30 10.74
CA THR A 28 -1.57 7.05 9.47
C THR A 28 -2.11 6.24 8.30
N MET A 29 -1.73 4.96 8.21
CA MET A 29 -2.25 4.07 7.17
C MET A 29 -3.77 3.95 7.21
N TYR A 30 -4.37 3.73 8.39
CA TYR A 30 -5.83 3.66 8.51
C TYR A 30 -6.52 5.00 8.25
N SER A 31 -5.90 6.12 8.63
CA SER A 31 -6.39 7.47 8.32
C SER A 31 -6.41 7.70 6.80
N TRP A 32 -5.33 7.36 6.10
CA TRP A 32 -5.23 7.48 4.64
C TRP A 32 -6.18 6.53 3.91
N LEU A 33 -6.41 5.33 4.44
CA LEU A 33 -7.45 4.43 3.94
C LEU A 33 -8.85 5.02 4.10
N ALA A 34 -9.13 5.67 5.24
CA ALA A 34 -10.42 6.33 5.47
C ALA A 34 -10.63 7.56 4.56
N GLN A 35 -9.54 8.20 4.13
CA GLN A 35 -9.56 9.33 3.20
C GLN A 35 -9.52 8.90 1.72
N ASP A 36 -9.60 7.59 1.42
CA ASP A 36 -9.46 7.02 0.07
C ASP A 36 -8.14 7.43 -0.64
N TYR A 37 -7.11 7.81 0.14
CA TYR A 37 -5.80 8.19 -0.38
C TYR A 37 -4.94 6.96 -0.71
N LEU A 38 -5.02 5.91 0.13
CA LEU A 38 -4.35 4.64 -0.14
C LEU A 38 -5.25 3.67 -0.92
N PRO A 39 -4.65 2.76 -1.70
CA PRO A 39 -5.42 1.74 -2.40
C PRO A 39 -6.20 0.84 -1.44
N LYS A 40 -7.35 0.34 -1.92
CA LYS A 40 -8.27 -0.44 -1.11
C LYS A 40 -7.61 -1.73 -0.63
N THR A 41 -7.92 -2.09 0.61
CA THR A 41 -7.49 -3.39 1.15
C THR A 41 -8.50 -4.46 0.81
N TYR A 42 -7.98 -5.64 0.46
CA TYR A 42 -8.74 -6.84 0.21
C TYR A 42 -8.70 -7.72 1.46
N ARG A 43 -9.89 -8.14 1.91
CA ARG A 43 -10.01 -9.04 3.05
C ARG A 43 -9.82 -10.48 2.58
N VAL A 44 -8.67 -11.06 2.90
CA VAL A 44 -8.31 -12.45 2.51
C VAL A 44 -8.75 -13.46 3.56
N GLY A 45 -9.15 -12.99 4.76
CA GLY A 45 -9.71 -13.85 5.80
C GLY A 45 -10.34 -13.04 6.94
N PRO A 46 -10.86 -13.72 7.98
CA PRO A 46 -11.63 -13.09 9.05
C PRO A 46 -10.88 -11.96 9.77
N ARG A 47 -9.55 -12.02 9.84
CA ARG A 47 -8.69 -10.99 10.47
C ARG A 47 -7.51 -10.53 9.61
N ALA A 48 -7.46 -10.91 8.32
CA ALA A 48 -6.33 -10.61 7.46
C ALA A 48 -6.77 -9.72 6.29
N VAL A 49 -6.21 -8.51 6.25
CA VAL A 49 -6.30 -7.60 5.11
C VAL A 49 -4.98 -7.59 4.35
N ARG A 50 -5.07 -7.51 3.02
CA ARG A 50 -3.91 -7.41 2.13
C ARG A 50 -4.14 -6.34 1.08
N PHE A 51 -3.07 -5.73 0.62
CA PHE A 51 -3.10 -4.82 -0.52
C PHE A 51 -2.72 -5.60 -1.77
N ARG A 52 -3.40 -5.34 -2.88
CA ARG A 52 -2.94 -5.85 -4.16
C ARG A 52 -1.73 -5.06 -4.60
N VAL A 53 -0.77 -5.79 -5.16
CA VAL A 53 0.45 -5.24 -5.73
C VAL A 53 0.14 -4.23 -6.83
N GLU A 54 -0.80 -4.56 -7.70
CA GLU A 54 -1.18 -3.76 -8.86
C GLU A 54 -1.71 -2.38 -8.43
N ASP A 55 -2.65 -2.36 -7.48
CA ASP A 55 -3.19 -1.12 -6.93
C ASP A 55 -2.10 -0.23 -6.28
N ILE A 56 -1.12 -0.84 -5.58
CA ILE A 56 0.02 -0.11 -4.99
C ILE A 56 0.90 0.50 -6.09
N ARG A 57 1.16 -0.26 -7.16
CA ARG A 57 1.96 0.21 -8.30
C ARG A 57 1.27 1.35 -9.04
N GLU A 58 -0.03 1.25 -9.25
CA GLU A 58 -0.83 2.33 -9.85
C GLU A 58 -0.82 3.58 -8.97
N PHE A 59 -0.90 3.41 -7.65
CA PHE A 59 -0.79 4.52 -6.71
C PHE A 59 0.60 5.18 -6.75
N GLU A 60 1.69 4.40 -6.73
CA GLU A 60 3.06 4.93 -6.88
C GLU A 60 3.23 5.66 -8.23
N ALA A 61 2.67 5.14 -9.31
CA ALA A 61 2.68 5.80 -10.62
C ALA A 61 1.90 7.13 -10.61
N LYS A 62 0.75 7.18 -9.93
CA LYS A 62 -0.01 8.42 -9.74
C LYS A 62 0.77 9.43 -8.91
N LEU A 63 1.43 9.03 -7.83
CA LEU A 63 2.27 9.93 -7.02
C LEU A 63 3.42 10.53 -7.82
N LEU A 64 4.11 9.71 -8.62
CA LEU A 64 5.19 10.16 -9.51
C LEU A 64 4.68 11.12 -10.59
N SER A 65 3.46 10.90 -11.08
CA SER A 65 2.83 11.75 -12.10
C SER A 65 2.35 13.07 -11.50
N ALA A 66 1.75 13.04 -10.30
CA ALA A 66 1.29 14.22 -9.56
C ALA A 66 2.45 15.11 -9.09
N GLY A 67 3.62 14.53 -8.82
CA GLY A 67 4.84 15.27 -8.48
C GLY A 67 5.55 15.92 -9.66
N LYS A 68 5.07 15.73 -10.90
CA LYS A 68 5.64 16.34 -12.12
C LYS A 68 4.97 17.65 -12.54
N GLU A 69 3.93 18.07 -11.84
CA GLU A 69 3.29 19.39 -12.01
C GLU A 69 3.60 20.25 -10.79
N GLY A 70 4.80 20.86 -10.78
CA GLY A 70 5.27 21.78 -9.76
C GLY A 70 6.40 22.65 -10.27
#